data_AF-A0A925JFG7-F1
#
_entry.id   AF-A0A925JFG7-F1
#
_cell.length_a   1.000
_cell.length_b   1.000
_cell.length_c   1.000
_cell.angle_alpha   90.00
_cell.angle_beta   90.00
_cell.angle_gamma   90.00
#
_symmetry.space_group_name_H-M   'P 1'
#
loop_
_entity.id
_entity.type
_entity.pdbx_description
1 polymer ?
#
loop_
_entity_poly.entity_id
_entity_poly.type
_entity_poly.pdbx_seq_one_letter_code
_entity_poly.pdbx_strand_id
1 'polypeptide(L)'
;FVDFFGIPALTTSSLATLALRTGAAALPIFAPWDEERGRFLLKIEPPVSIQPTGEPEEDVRALTAAVTSVVEKYVRQYPEQWLWIHKRWNTRPVGEADLYASRTPETKSSAGEVLSEAHPDSNSLS
;
A
#
# COMPACT_ATOMS: atom_id res chain seq x y z
N PHE A 1 7.31 -8.31 -4.52
CA PHE A 1 6.81 -6.92 -4.43
C PHE A 1 6.94 -6.28 -5.79
N VAL A 2 5.97 -5.42 -6.14
CA VAL A 2 6.05 -4.49 -7.27
C VAL A 2 5.48 -3.16 -6.82
N ASP A 3 5.87 -2.07 -7.46
CA ASP A 3 5.36 -0.76 -7.08
C ASP A 3 3.88 -0.62 -7.43
N PHE A 4 3.14 -0.01 -6.50
CA PHE A 4 1.79 0.49 -6.72
C PHE A 4 1.76 1.95 -6.27
N PHE A 5 1.65 2.87 -7.22
CA PHE A 5 1.81 4.31 -7.05
C PHE A 5 3.17 4.72 -6.46
N GLY A 6 4.24 4.04 -6.89
CA GLY A 6 5.61 4.31 -6.44
C GLY A 6 5.94 3.83 -5.03
N ILE A 7 5.02 3.07 -4.41
CA ILE A 7 5.24 2.46 -3.10
C ILE A 7 5.23 0.93 -3.27
N PRO A 8 6.25 0.20 -2.79
CA PRO A 8 6.29 -1.25 -2.87
C PRO A 8 5.05 -1.89 -2.25
N ALA A 9 4.31 -2.66 -3.04
CA ALA A 9 3.12 -3.38 -2.60
C ALA A 9 3.30 -4.89 -2.77
N LEU A 10 2.71 -5.66 -1.85
CA LEU A 10 2.56 -7.09 -2.02
C LEU A 10 1.45 -7.35 -3.05
N THR A 11 1.85 -7.70 -4.26
CA THR A 11 0.95 -7.97 -5.38
C THR A 11 1.05 -9.44 -5.76
N THR A 12 -0.08 -10.09 -6.03
CA THR A 12 -0.13 -11.49 -6.43
C THR A 12 0.60 -11.71 -7.76
N SER A 13 1.48 -12.70 -7.81
CA SER A 13 2.21 -13.10 -9.02
C SER A 13 1.49 -14.17 -9.83
N SER A 14 0.40 -14.74 -9.33
CA SER A 14 -0.26 -15.92 -9.93
C SER A 14 -0.66 -15.69 -11.39
N LEU A 15 -1.12 -14.48 -11.73
CA LEU A 15 -1.47 -14.12 -13.11
C LEU A 15 -0.25 -14.18 -14.03
N ALA A 16 0.86 -13.54 -13.64
CA ALA A 16 2.09 -13.53 -14.43
C ALA A 16 2.69 -14.93 -14.54
N THR A 17 2.75 -15.66 -13.42
CA THR A 17 3.23 -17.05 -13.38
C THR A 17 2.44 -17.95 -14.33
N LEU A 18 1.11 -17.85 -14.34
CA LEU A 18 0.27 -18.67 -15.22
C LEU A 18 0.46 -18.29 -16.69
N ALA A 19 0.45 -16.99 -17.01
CA ALA A 19 0.64 -16.49 -18.37
C ALA A 19 1.99 -16.97 -18.95
N LEU A 20 3.09 -16.78 -18.22
CA LEU A 20 4.43 -17.16 -18.67
C LEU A 20 4.60 -18.68 -18.82
N ARG A 21 4.00 -19.48 -17.92
CA ARG A 21 4.08 -20.94 -18.00
C ARG A 21 3.26 -21.55 -19.14
N THR A 22 2.17 -20.89 -19.54
CA THR A 22 1.23 -21.44 -20.53
C THR A 22 1.34 -20.77 -21.90
N GLY A 23 2.00 -19.60 -21.99
CA GLY A 23 1.97 -18.75 -23.17
C GLY A 23 0.64 -18.00 -23.35
N ALA A 24 -0.27 -18.03 -22.36
CA ALA A 24 -1.53 -17.32 -22.42
C ALA A 24 -1.34 -15.80 -22.37
N ALA A 25 -2.21 -15.06 -23.05
CA ALA A 25 -2.22 -13.61 -23.03
C ALA A 25 -2.68 -13.06 -21.67
N ALA A 26 -1.93 -12.15 -21.08
CA ALA A 26 -2.34 -11.39 -19.91
C ALA A 26 -3.18 -10.17 -20.37
N LEU A 27 -4.50 -10.24 -20.26
CA LEU A 27 -5.43 -9.20 -20.70
C LEU A 27 -6.05 -8.46 -19.51
N PRO A 28 -5.65 -7.20 -19.23
CA PRO A 28 -6.32 -6.38 -18.25
C PRO A 28 -7.72 -5.98 -18.73
N ILE A 29 -8.72 -6.19 -17.88
CA ILE A 29 -10.12 -5.86 -18.14
C ILE A 29 -10.66 -5.08 -16.96
N PHE A 30 -11.35 -3.98 -17.25
CA PHE A 30 -11.97 -3.11 -16.27
C PHE A 30 -13.42 -2.82 -16.67
N ALA A 31 -14.26 -2.59 -15.67
CA ALA A 31 -15.67 -2.25 -15.88
C ALA A 31 -16.06 -1.11 -14.91
N PRO A 32 -15.57 0.13 -15.11
CA PRO A 32 -16.06 1.28 -14.35
C PRO A 32 -17.55 1.52 -14.63
N TRP A 33 -18.26 1.99 -13.60
CA TRP A 33 -19.61 2.52 -13.70
C TRP A 33 -19.59 3.88 -14.40
N ASP A 34 -20.38 4.03 -15.46
CA ASP A 34 -20.58 5.26 -16.21
C ASP A 34 -21.90 5.90 -15.72
N GLU A 35 -21.80 6.91 -14.85
CA GLU A 35 -22.95 7.59 -14.23
C GLU A 35 -23.84 8.28 -15.28
N GLU A 36 -23.26 8.84 -16.34
CA GLU A 36 -24.03 9.52 -17.39
C GLU A 36 -24.92 8.54 -18.15
N ARG A 37 -24.42 7.33 -18.38
CA ARG A 37 -25.13 6.28 -19.14
C ARG A 37 -25.87 5.29 -18.25
N GLY A 38 -25.69 5.35 -16.93
CA GLY A 38 -26.27 4.42 -15.95
C GLY A 38 -25.91 2.96 -16.22
N ARG A 39 -24.68 2.67 -16.67
CA ARG A 39 -24.24 1.30 -17.00
C ARG A 39 -22.74 1.13 -16.84
N PHE A 40 -22.28 -0.12 -16.75
CA PHE A 40 -20.84 -0.42 -16.79
C PHE A 40 -20.26 -0.26 -18.19
N LEU A 41 -19.08 0.35 -18.27
CA LEU A 41 -18.32 0.48 -19.50
C LEU A 41 -17.20 -0.56 -19.51
N LEU A 42 -17.33 -1.61 -20.33
CA LEU A 42 -16.29 -2.61 -20.47
C LEU A 42 -15.07 -2.02 -21.21
N LYS A 43 -13.92 -2.05 -20.55
CA LYS A 43 -12.63 -1.60 -21.06
C LYS A 43 -11.69 -2.80 -21.10
N ILE A 44 -11.29 -3.17 -22.31
CA ILE A 44 -10.36 -4.27 -22.56
C ILE A 44 -9.08 -3.64 -23.09
N GLU A 45 -7.98 -3.80 -22.36
CA GLU A 45 -6.67 -3.35 -22.81
C GLU A 45 -6.02 -4.39 -23.73
N PRO A 46 -5.05 -3.99 -24.57
CA PRO A 46 -4.21 -4.94 -25.28
C PRO A 46 -3.53 -5.92 -24.31
N PRO A 47 -3.14 -7.13 -24.78
CA PRO A 47 -2.33 -8.04 -23.99
C PRO A 47 -1.07 -7.34 -23.48
N VAL A 48 -0.81 -7.47 -22.18
CA VAL A 48 0.43 -7.00 -21.58
C VAL A 48 1.50 -8.05 -21.84
N SER A 49 2.60 -7.61 -22.45
CA SER A 49 3.77 -8.43 -22.73
C SER A 49 5.02 -7.79 -22.15
N ILE A 50 6.01 -8.62 -21.85
CA ILE A 50 7.36 -8.21 -21.48
C ILE A 50 8.37 -8.79 -22.47
N GLN A 51 9.57 -8.25 -22.48
CA GLN A 51 10.72 -8.91 -23.11
C GLN A 51 11.28 -9.92 -22.10
N PRO A 52 11.28 -11.23 -22.39
CA PRO A 52 11.81 -12.21 -21.45
C PRO A 52 13.31 -12.00 -21.24
N THR A 53 13.75 -12.00 -19.98
CA THR A 53 15.17 -11.95 -19.61
C THR A 53 15.79 -13.35 -19.58
N GLY A 54 14.96 -14.39 -19.50
CA GLY A 54 15.39 -15.78 -19.34
C GLY A 54 15.47 -16.22 -17.88
N GLU A 55 15.31 -15.29 -16.93
CA GLU A 55 15.25 -15.56 -15.50
C GLU A 55 13.78 -15.59 -15.02
N PRO A 56 13.23 -16.78 -14.67
CA PRO A 56 11.79 -16.93 -14.44
C PRO A 56 11.21 -15.99 -13.36
N GLU A 57 11.95 -15.77 -12.27
CA GLU A 57 11.49 -14.89 -11.18
C GLU A 57 11.46 -13.42 -11.60
N GLU A 58 12.42 -12.99 -12.42
CA GLU A 58 12.47 -11.64 -12.96
C GLU A 58 11.36 -11.40 -13.96
N ASP A 59 11.12 -12.35 -14.86
CA ASP A 59 10.05 -12.27 -15.84
C ASP A 59 8.66 -12.21 -15.17
N VAL A 60 8.45 -13.04 -14.14
CA VAL A 60 7.22 -12.98 -13.33
C VAL A 60 7.05 -11.61 -12.67
N ARG A 61 8.11 -11.07 -12.08
CA ARG A 61 8.09 -9.75 -11.45
C ARG A 61 7.81 -8.65 -12.47
N ALA A 62 8.46 -8.69 -13.63
CA ALA A 62 8.31 -7.71 -14.70
C ALA A 62 6.88 -7.69 -15.26
N LEU A 63 6.30 -8.86 -15.56
CA LEU A 63 4.92 -8.94 -16.05
C LEU A 63 3.92 -8.51 -14.98
N THR A 64 4.15 -8.88 -13.71
CA THR A 64 3.31 -8.41 -12.59
C THR A 64 3.35 -6.89 -12.47
N ALA A 65 4.52 -6.26 -12.60
CA ALA A 65 4.69 -4.81 -12.53
C ALA A 65 4.02 -4.10 -13.73
N ALA A 66 4.15 -4.66 -14.94
CA ALA A 66 3.54 -4.12 -16.15
C ALA A 66 2.00 -4.13 -16.05
N VAL A 67 1.41 -5.24 -15.59
CA VAL A 67 -0.04 -5.32 -15.35
C VAL A 67 -0.47 -4.34 -14.24
N THR A 68 0.33 -4.22 -13.18
CA THR A 68 0.06 -3.29 -12.07
C THR A 68 0.04 -1.83 -12.55
N SER A 69 0.92 -1.47 -13.48
CA SER A 69 0.94 -0.13 -14.09
C SER A 69 -0.35 0.17 -14.87
N VAL A 70 -0.91 -0.84 -15.55
CA VAL A 70 -2.23 -0.70 -16.18
C VAL A 70 -3.32 -0.50 -15.13
N VAL A 71 -3.29 -1.25 -14.03
CA VAL A 71 -4.24 -1.03 -12.92
C VAL A 71 -4.14 0.41 -12.39
N GLU A 72 -2.94 0.93 -12.15
CA GLU A 72 -2.74 2.31 -11.71
C GLU A 72 -3.38 3.34 -12.66
N LYS A 73 -3.24 3.16 -13.97
CA LYS A 73 -3.88 4.02 -14.99
C LYS A 73 -5.39 4.09 -14.78
N TYR A 74 -6.05 2.96 -14.50
CA TYR A 74 -7.50 2.92 -14.27
C TYR A 74 -7.89 3.46 -12.90
N VAL A 75 -7.11 3.16 -11.87
CA VAL A 75 -7.34 3.71 -10.53
C VAL A 75 -7.20 5.24 -10.53
N ARG A 76 -6.31 5.82 -11.33
CA ARG A 76 -6.22 7.28 -11.50
C ARG A 76 -7.43 7.87 -12.25
N GLN A 77 -8.03 7.12 -13.16
CA GLN A 77 -9.20 7.56 -13.92
C GLN A 77 -10.50 7.46 -13.12
N TYR A 78 -10.63 6.44 -12.27
CA TYR A 78 -11.83 6.15 -11.49
C TYR A 78 -11.48 5.89 -10.01
N PRO A 79 -10.81 6.84 -9.32
CA PRO A 79 -10.29 6.62 -7.96
C PRO A 79 -11.39 6.32 -6.94
N GLU A 80 -12.57 6.91 -7.09
CA GLU A 80 -13.75 6.71 -6.25
C GLU A 80 -14.38 5.32 -6.41
N GLN A 81 -14.16 4.67 -7.55
CA GLN A 81 -14.71 3.34 -7.86
C GLN A 81 -13.74 2.21 -7.48
N TRP A 82 -12.50 2.55 -7.11
CA TRP A 82 -11.54 1.56 -6.65
C TRP A 82 -11.80 1.17 -5.19
N LEU A 83 -11.71 -0.12 -4.91
CA LEU A 83 -12.00 -0.66 -3.57
C LEU A 83 -10.81 -0.43 -2.61
N TRP A 84 -10.79 0.72 -1.93
CA TRP A 84 -9.75 1.11 -0.97
C TRP A 84 -9.87 0.47 0.42
N ILE A 85 -10.78 -0.48 0.62
CA ILE A 85 -11.05 -1.07 1.95
C ILE A 85 -9.86 -1.87 2.49
N HIS A 86 -9.02 -2.39 1.60
CA HIS A 86 -7.85 -3.18 1.99
C HIS A 86 -6.68 -2.24 2.26
N LYS A 87 -6.02 -2.43 3.42
CA LYS A 87 -4.72 -1.82 3.72
C LYS A 87 -3.65 -2.34 2.75
N ARG A 88 -3.59 -1.77 1.55
CA ARG A 88 -2.77 -2.23 0.42
C ARG A 88 -1.29 -2.37 0.76
N TRP A 89 -0.78 -1.53 1.67
CA TRP A 89 0.63 -1.49 2.07
C TRP A 89 0.90 -2.09 3.46
N ASN A 90 0.02 -2.97 3.96
CA ASN A 90 0.15 -3.52 5.31
C ASN A 90 1.34 -4.49 5.42
N THR A 91 1.61 -5.22 4.34
CA THR A 91 2.80 -6.06 4.22
C THR A 91 3.84 -5.31 3.42
N ARG A 92 5.03 -5.16 4.01
CA ARG A 92 6.13 -4.38 3.43
C ARG A 92 7.41 -5.22 3.29
N PRO A 93 8.33 -4.83 2.38
CA PRO A 93 9.69 -5.34 2.36
C PRO A 93 10.37 -5.25 3.74
N VAL A 94 11.26 -6.20 4.02
CA VAL A 94 12.01 -6.25 5.27
C VAL A 94 12.83 -4.97 5.43
N GLY A 95 12.71 -4.31 6.59
CA GLY A 95 13.42 -3.07 6.90
C GLY A 95 12.68 -1.78 6.54
N GLU A 96 11.52 -1.85 5.88
CA GLU A 96 10.69 -0.66 5.62
C GLU A 96 9.76 -0.30 6.78
N ALA A 97 9.53 1.00 6.97
CA ALA A 97 8.63 1.51 8.01
C ALA A 97 7.15 1.19 7.71
N ASP A 98 6.40 0.86 8.76
CA ASP A 98 4.94 0.68 8.70
C ASP A 98 4.25 2.02 8.38
N LEU A 99 3.44 2.05 7.33
CA LEU A 99 2.68 3.23 6.90
C LEU A 99 1.38 3.44 7.69
N TYR A 100 0.90 2.42 8.38
CA TYR A 100 -0.37 2.46 9.11
C TYR A 100 -0.20 2.54 10.63
N ALA A 101 1.04 2.46 11.12
CA ALA A 101 1.33 2.70 12.53
C ALA A 101 0.91 4.14 12.87
N SER A 102 -0.08 4.28 13.75
CA SER A 102 -0.40 5.59 14.32
C SER A 102 0.81 6.10 15.10
N ARG A 103 1.18 7.37 14.93
CA ARG A 103 2.03 8.06 15.91
C ARG A 103 1.28 8.05 17.23
N THR A 104 1.50 7.05 18.07
CA THR A 104 1.12 7.15 19.48
C THR A 104 2.01 8.26 20.06
N PRO A 105 1.46 9.33 20.64
CA PRO A 105 2.28 10.25 21.40
C PRO A 105 2.95 9.43 22.51
N GLU A 106 4.27 9.53 22.64
CA GLU A 106 4.97 9.01 23.81
C GLU A 106 4.32 9.61 25.05
N THR A 107 3.58 8.81 25.81
CA THR A 107 3.19 9.17 27.17
C THR A 107 4.48 9.28 27.97
N LYS A 108 4.94 10.51 28.22
CA LYS A 108 6.03 10.77 29.16
C LYS A 108 5.65 10.15 30.50
N SER A 109 6.29 9.04 30.84
CA SER A 109 6.33 8.50 32.19
C SER A 109 7.19 9.43 33.04
N SER A 110 6.58 10.40 33.72
CA SER A 110 7.19 11.01 34.91
C SER A 110 6.75 10.23 36.14
N ALA A 111 7.56 9.28 36.56
CA ALA A 111 7.51 8.70 37.89
C ALA A 111 8.76 9.12 38.66
N GLY A 112 8.56 9.69 39.85
CA GLY A 112 9.58 10.07 40.84
C GLY A 112 10.08 11.51 40.67
N GLU A 113 10.13 12.36 41.70
CA GLU A 113 10.10 12.07 43.13
C GLU A 113 10.00 13.36 43.97
N VAL A 114 9.41 13.16 45.15
CA VAL A 114 9.55 13.88 46.43
C VAL A 114 9.06 15.33 46.58
N LEU A 115 7.90 15.40 47.24
CA LEU A 115 7.46 16.47 48.14
C LEU A 115 8.54 16.81 49.18
N SER A 116 8.98 18.07 49.20
CA SER A 116 9.78 18.66 50.28
C SER A 116 9.08 19.95 50.73
N GLU A 117 8.04 19.83 51.56
CA GLU A 117 7.53 20.94 52.36
C GLU A 117 8.40 21.08 53.61
N ALA A 118 9.35 22.02 53.58
CA ALA A 118 10.00 22.53 54.78
C ALA A 118 9.19 23.76 55.26
N HIS A 119 8.55 23.61 56.42
CA HIS A 119 7.81 24.65 57.11
C HIS A 119 8.77 25.71 57.69
N PRO A 120 8.44 27.01 57.69
CA PRO A 120 9.34 28.07 58.15
C PRO A 120 9.23 28.28 59.66
N ASP A 121 10.33 28.05 60.38
CA ASP A 121 10.52 28.58 61.73
C ASP A 121 11.01 30.03 61.64
N SER A 122 10.17 30.97 62.05
CA SER A 122 10.63 32.26 62.57
C SER A 122 9.65 32.83 63.58
N ASN A 123 10.05 32.60 64.83
CA ASN A 123 10.26 33.61 65.85
C ASN A 123 9.15 33.90 66.86
N SER A 124 9.59 33.80 68.10
CA SER A 124 8.90 34.02 69.35
C SER A 124 8.79 35.51 69.68
N LEU A 125 7.64 35.88 70.26
CA LEU A 125 7.42 36.91 71.30
C LEU A 125 8.14 38.27 71.16
N SER A 126 7.34 39.32 70.94
CA SER A 126 7.27 40.54 71.76
C SER A 126 5.97 41.28 71.47
#